data_AF-A0A971PX79-F1
#
_entry.id   AF-A0A971PX79-F1
#
_cell.length_a   1.000
_cell.length_b   1.000
_cell.length_c   1.000
_cell.angle_alpha   90.00
_cell.angle_beta   90.00
_cell.angle_gamma   90.00
#
_symmetry.space_group_name_H-M   'P 1'
#
loop_
_entity.id
_entity.type
_entity.pdbx_description
1 polymer ?
#
loop_
_entity_poly.entity_id
_entity_poly.type
_entity_poly.pdbx_seq_one_letter_code
_entity_poly.pdbx_strand_id
1 'polypeptide(L)'
;MLLRTKLFGTTYEFGSIKELLAKANEQKSGDEQAGIAARSAAERVAARHVLAEVPLKVLRENPVVPYDEDEVTRAIDEGVNETIFAEIAGWTVGDFREWILSNKTTPDMISRVSNAMTGEIVAGVTKLMSNLDLIVAGRKIRVQTHCNNTMGLPGTIASRNQPNHPTDSVDGIRATIYEGLSFGSGDSVIGINPADDSVGSVSRLLEMTKDIIDRWEIPTQNCVLAHVTTQMDCLRKGAPSGLIFQSLAGSQKAMESFGISVGLMDEA
;
A
#
# COMPACT_ATOMS: atom_id res chain seq x y z
N MET A 1 -2.16 -4.88 -29.61
CA MET A 1 -1.18 -3.82 -29.26
C MET A 1 0.22 -4.35 -29.54
N LEU A 2 1.12 -3.53 -30.07
CA LEU A 2 2.50 -3.95 -30.32
C LEU A 2 3.36 -3.63 -29.10
N LEU A 3 3.77 -4.65 -28.34
CA LEU A 3 4.68 -4.51 -27.19
C LEU A 3 6.14 -4.42 -27.67
N ARG A 4 6.43 -3.51 -28.59
CA ARG A 4 7.76 -3.35 -29.18
C ARG A 4 8.06 -1.90 -29.55
N THR A 5 9.34 -1.55 -29.53
CA THR A 5 9.83 -0.26 -30.04
C THR A 5 11.19 -0.43 -30.71
N LYS A 6 11.58 0.51 -31.56
CA LYS A 6 12.92 0.57 -32.15
C LYS A 6 13.63 1.82 -31.64
N LEU A 7 14.66 1.64 -30.82
CA LEU A 7 15.49 2.72 -30.29
C LEU A 7 16.92 2.55 -30.78
N PHE A 8 17.49 3.62 -31.34
CA PHE A 8 18.89 3.67 -31.83
C PHE A 8 19.28 2.51 -32.77
N GLY A 9 18.35 2.06 -33.62
CA GLY A 9 18.58 0.96 -34.57
C GLY A 9 18.27 -0.43 -34.04
N THR A 10 18.09 -0.60 -32.73
CA THR A 10 17.77 -1.88 -32.09
C THR A 10 16.27 -2.01 -31.84
N THR A 11 15.69 -3.13 -32.23
CA THR A 11 14.29 -3.47 -31.91
C THR A 11 14.24 -4.17 -30.55
N TYR A 12 13.42 -3.66 -29.66
CA TYR A 12 13.09 -4.26 -28.37
C TYR A 12 11.65 -4.75 -28.41
N GLU A 13 11.42 -5.97 -27.95
CA GLU A 13 10.10 -6.60 -27.89
C GLU A 13 9.91 -7.23 -26.51
N PHE A 14 8.68 -7.11 -25.98
CA PHE A 14 8.28 -7.61 -24.67
C PHE A 14 7.13 -8.59 -24.86
N GLY A 15 7.23 -9.79 -24.28
CA GLY A 15 6.28 -10.87 -24.52
C GLY A 15 4.95 -10.72 -23.79
N SER A 16 4.87 -9.86 -22.76
CA SER A 16 3.65 -9.63 -21.98
C SER A 16 3.65 -8.27 -21.27
N ILE A 17 2.48 -7.84 -20.79
CA ILE A 17 2.35 -6.68 -19.89
C ILE A 17 3.16 -6.90 -18.60
N LYS A 18 3.16 -8.12 -18.06
CA LYS A 18 3.93 -8.49 -16.88
C LYS A 18 5.43 -8.27 -17.07
N GLU A 19 5.98 -8.73 -18.19
CA GLU A 19 7.39 -8.50 -18.55
C GLU A 19 7.69 -7.01 -18.77
N LEU A 20 6.79 -6.30 -19.48
CA LEU A 20 6.93 -4.87 -19.74
C LEU A 20 6.99 -4.07 -18.43
N LEU A 21 6.05 -4.31 -17.52
CA LEU A 21 6.00 -3.67 -16.20
C LEU A 21 7.26 -3.97 -15.38
N ALA A 22 7.77 -5.20 -15.42
CA ALA A 22 8.99 -5.56 -14.71
C ALA A 22 10.20 -4.80 -15.27
N LYS A 23 10.42 -4.84 -16.58
CA LYS A 23 11.59 -4.20 -17.22
C LYS A 23 11.54 -2.67 -17.21
N ALA A 24 10.36 -2.08 -17.04
CA ALA A 24 10.21 -0.63 -16.90
C ALA A 24 10.65 -0.08 -15.53
N ASN A 25 10.86 -0.92 -14.51
CA ASN A 25 11.35 -0.45 -13.19
C ASN A 25 12.72 0.20 -13.27
N GLU A 26 13.01 1.13 -12.35
CA GLU A 26 14.41 1.43 -11.99
C GLU A 26 15.12 0.16 -11.48
N GLN A 27 16.45 0.15 -11.51
CA GLN A 27 17.22 -1.00 -11.01
C GLN A 27 16.90 -1.28 -9.54
N LYS A 28 16.51 -2.53 -9.24
CA LYS A 28 16.17 -3.04 -7.91
C LYS A 28 16.75 -4.44 -7.74
N SER A 29 17.43 -4.70 -6.64
CA SER A 29 18.09 -6.00 -6.39
C SER A 29 17.10 -7.17 -6.36
N GLY A 30 15.89 -6.97 -5.84
CA GLY A 30 14.85 -8.00 -5.84
C GLY A 30 14.40 -8.42 -7.25
N ASP A 31 14.24 -7.46 -8.17
CA ASP A 31 13.87 -7.74 -9.56
C ASP A 31 15.00 -8.48 -10.30
N GLU A 32 16.26 -8.18 -9.98
CA GLU A 32 17.43 -8.89 -10.51
C GLU A 32 17.51 -10.32 -10.01
N GLN A 33 17.34 -10.52 -8.70
CA GLN A 33 17.32 -11.85 -8.07
C GLN A 33 16.17 -12.71 -8.60
N ALA A 34 15.00 -12.11 -8.87
CA ALA A 34 13.87 -12.78 -9.49
C ALA A 34 14.03 -12.99 -11.01
N GLY A 35 15.09 -12.45 -11.64
CA GLY A 35 15.36 -12.62 -13.07
C GLY A 35 14.41 -11.83 -13.99
N ILE A 36 13.72 -10.83 -13.47
CA ILE A 36 12.70 -10.05 -14.21
C ILE A 36 13.15 -8.63 -14.58
N ALA A 37 14.29 -8.18 -14.05
CA ALA A 37 14.86 -6.87 -14.35
C ALA A 37 15.26 -6.71 -15.82
N ALA A 38 15.29 -5.46 -16.30
CA ALA A 38 15.89 -5.14 -17.59
C ALA A 38 17.39 -5.46 -17.59
N ARG A 39 17.89 -6.05 -18.68
CA ARG A 39 19.29 -6.46 -18.84
C ARG A 39 20.25 -5.30 -19.09
N SER A 40 19.71 -4.12 -19.41
CA SER A 40 20.48 -2.90 -19.65
C SER A 40 19.64 -1.66 -19.45
N ALA A 41 20.31 -0.51 -19.29
CA ALA A 41 19.64 0.79 -19.27
C ALA A 41 18.85 1.07 -20.56
N ALA A 42 19.36 0.63 -21.72
CA ALA A 42 18.67 0.79 -23.00
C ALA A 42 17.37 -0.03 -23.08
N GLU A 43 17.38 -1.29 -22.63
CA GLU A 43 16.15 -2.11 -22.55
C GLU A 43 15.14 -1.52 -21.57
N ARG A 44 15.58 -0.94 -20.45
CA ARG A 44 14.72 -0.23 -19.50
C ARG A 44 14.06 1.00 -20.11
N VAL A 45 14.82 1.83 -20.84
CA VAL A 45 14.26 2.99 -21.54
C VAL A 45 13.28 2.54 -22.63
N ALA A 46 13.60 1.48 -23.37
CA ALA A 46 12.68 0.89 -24.34
C ALA A 46 11.38 0.40 -23.69
N ALA A 47 11.46 -0.25 -22.52
CA ALA A 47 10.29 -0.71 -21.77
C ALA A 47 9.43 0.47 -21.32
N ARG A 48 10.03 1.54 -20.79
CA ARG A 48 9.28 2.75 -20.41
C ARG A 48 8.64 3.44 -21.59
N HIS A 49 9.32 3.49 -22.72
CA HIS A 49 8.77 4.09 -23.94
C HIS A 49 7.58 3.28 -24.47
N VAL A 50 7.65 1.95 -24.47
CA VAL A 50 6.50 1.10 -24.82
C VAL A 50 5.38 1.26 -23.79
N LEU A 51 5.69 1.26 -22.49
CA LEU A 51 4.72 1.40 -21.40
C LEU A 51 3.96 2.72 -21.47
N ALA A 52 4.62 3.82 -21.83
CA ALA A 52 4.00 5.13 -21.99
C ALA A 52 2.83 5.12 -22.99
N GLU A 53 2.91 4.31 -24.04
CA GLU A 53 1.90 4.23 -25.10
C GLU A 53 0.81 3.18 -24.83
N VAL A 54 0.88 2.46 -23.71
CA VAL A 54 -0.12 1.44 -23.37
C VAL A 54 -1.43 2.11 -22.92
N PRO A 55 -2.59 1.80 -23.51
CA PRO A 55 -3.87 2.28 -23.00
C PRO A 55 -4.18 1.72 -21.61
N LEU A 56 -4.80 2.50 -20.74
CA LEU A 56 -5.19 2.06 -19.38
C LEU A 56 -6.07 0.81 -19.42
N LYS A 57 -6.96 0.71 -20.43
CA LYS A 57 -7.76 -0.49 -20.70
C LYS A 57 -6.93 -1.76 -20.86
N VAL A 58 -5.77 -1.68 -21.52
CA VAL A 58 -4.92 -2.86 -21.73
C VAL A 58 -4.31 -3.32 -20.40
N LEU A 59 -3.93 -2.40 -19.51
CA LEU A 59 -3.46 -2.79 -18.17
C LEU A 59 -4.59 -3.42 -17.34
N ARG A 60 -5.80 -2.84 -17.40
CA ARG A 60 -6.99 -3.36 -16.73
C ARG A 60 -7.35 -4.78 -17.17
N GLU A 61 -7.34 -5.05 -18.48
CA GLU A 61 -7.70 -6.35 -19.06
C GLU A 61 -6.59 -7.41 -18.91
N ASN A 62 -5.40 -7.04 -18.45
CA ASN A 62 -4.24 -7.94 -18.32
C ASN A 62 -3.62 -7.83 -16.92
N PRO A 63 -4.35 -8.19 -15.84
CA PRO A 63 -3.79 -8.21 -14.51
C PRO A 63 -2.60 -9.18 -14.43
N VAL A 64 -1.62 -8.89 -13.58
CA VAL A 64 -0.38 -9.69 -13.53
C VAL A 64 -0.59 -11.06 -12.89
N VAL A 65 -1.71 -11.27 -12.21
CA VAL A 65 -2.24 -12.56 -11.80
C VAL A 65 -3.67 -12.67 -12.35
N PRO A 66 -4.09 -13.81 -12.94
CA PRO A 66 -5.43 -13.93 -13.54
C PRO A 66 -6.58 -13.78 -12.52
N TYR A 67 -7.66 -13.12 -12.93
CA TYR A 67 -8.87 -12.91 -12.11
C TYR A 67 -9.45 -14.22 -11.54
N ASP A 68 -9.53 -15.26 -12.36
CA ASP A 68 -10.09 -16.56 -11.95
C ASP A 68 -9.19 -17.33 -10.95
N GLU A 69 -7.92 -16.94 -10.82
CA GLU A 69 -6.92 -17.64 -10.00
C GLU A 69 -6.63 -16.94 -8.67
N ASP A 70 -7.08 -15.69 -8.48
CA ASP A 70 -6.55 -14.83 -7.41
C ASP A 70 -7.60 -13.88 -6.81
N GLU A 71 -7.92 -14.07 -5.53
CA GLU A 71 -8.91 -13.25 -4.82
C GLU A 71 -8.50 -11.78 -4.66
N VAL A 72 -7.20 -11.48 -4.61
CA VAL A 72 -6.71 -10.10 -4.51
C VAL A 72 -7.01 -9.36 -5.82
N THR A 73 -6.77 -10.01 -6.96
CA THR A 73 -7.13 -9.52 -8.28
C THR A 73 -8.63 -9.29 -8.37
N ARG A 74 -9.46 -10.24 -7.92
CA ARG A 74 -10.93 -10.07 -7.90
C ARG A 74 -11.36 -8.89 -7.04
N ALA A 75 -10.84 -8.77 -5.82
CA ALA A 75 -11.19 -7.67 -4.91
C ALA A 75 -10.82 -6.30 -5.50
N ILE A 76 -9.66 -6.18 -6.17
CA ILE A 76 -9.26 -4.96 -6.87
C ILE A 76 -10.18 -4.69 -8.06
N ASP A 77 -10.46 -5.73 -8.87
CA ASP A 77 -11.25 -5.65 -10.09
C ASP A 77 -12.70 -5.23 -9.80
N GLU A 78 -13.33 -5.86 -8.82
CA GLU A 78 -14.70 -5.57 -8.40
C GLU A 78 -14.85 -4.21 -7.70
N GLY A 79 -13.75 -3.66 -7.16
CA GLY A 79 -13.71 -2.32 -6.57
C GLY A 79 -13.69 -1.17 -7.59
N VAL A 80 -13.54 -1.46 -8.89
CA VAL A 80 -13.45 -0.45 -9.94
C VAL A 80 -14.82 0.15 -10.26
N ASN A 81 -14.90 1.48 -10.25
CA ASN A 81 -16.05 2.21 -10.78
C ASN A 81 -16.01 2.24 -12.32
N GLU A 82 -16.80 1.36 -12.93
CA GLU A 82 -16.87 1.19 -14.39
C GLU A 82 -17.28 2.46 -15.16
N THR A 83 -18.11 3.32 -14.56
CA THR A 83 -18.52 4.58 -15.21
C THR A 83 -17.36 5.54 -15.34
N ILE A 84 -16.59 5.72 -14.26
CA ILE A 84 -15.40 6.59 -14.27
C ILE A 84 -14.30 5.95 -15.12
N PHE A 85 -14.16 4.62 -15.08
CA PHE A 85 -13.17 3.93 -15.90
C PHE A 85 -13.42 4.12 -17.40
N ALA A 86 -14.68 4.06 -17.85
CA ALA A 86 -15.02 4.29 -19.25
C ALA A 86 -14.57 5.67 -19.78
N GLU A 87 -14.52 6.71 -18.92
CA GLU A 87 -14.05 8.06 -19.28
C GLU A 87 -12.54 8.10 -19.59
N ILE A 88 -11.75 7.22 -18.95
CA ILE A 88 -10.28 7.25 -18.99
C ILE A 88 -9.66 6.01 -19.66
N ALA A 89 -10.45 4.99 -19.99
CA ALA A 89 -9.99 3.69 -20.49
C ALA A 89 -9.08 3.82 -21.73
N GLY A 90 -9.35 4.81 -22.58
CA GLY A 90 -8.58 5.09 -23.79
C GLY A 90 -7.31 5.92 -23.58
N TRP A 91 -7.08 6.49 -22.40
CA TRP A 91 -5.85 7.23 -22.12
C TRP A 91 -4.65 6.29 -22.14
N THR A 92 -3.51 6.78 -22.60
CA THR A 92 -2.25 6.06 -22.44
C THR A 92 -1.70 6.25 -21.02
N VAL A 93 -0.79 5.37 -20.57
CA VAL A 93 -0.10 5.57 -19.28
C VAL A 93 0.66 6.90 -19.27
N GLY A 94 1.24 7.31 -20.40
CA GLY A 94 1.89 8.60 -20.58
C GLY A 94 0.93 9.77 -20.40
N ASP A 95 -0.23 9.74 -21.08
CA ASP A 95 -1.27 10.76 -20.92
C ASP A 95 -1.78 10.83 -19.48
N PHE A 96 -1.94 9.68 -18.83
CA PHE A 96 -2.36 9.63 -17.43
C PHE A 96 -1.32 10.25 -16.48
N ARG A 97 -0.01 10.00 -16.71
CA ARG A 97 1.07 10.68 -15.99
C ARG A 97 0.97 12.20 -16.14
N GLU A 98 0.86 12.69 -17.37
CA GLU A 98 0.76 14.13 -17.65
C GLU A 98 -0.51 14.75 -17.04
N TRP A 99 -1.63 14.03 -17.07
CA TRP A 99 -2.87 14.45 -16.42
C TRP A 99 -2.70 14.60 -14.90
N ILE A 100 -2.08 13.65 -14.20
CA ILE A 100 -1.82 13.76 -12.75
C ILE A 100 -0.90 14.98 -12.45
N LEU A 101 0.13 15.18 -13.26
CA LEU A 101 1.14 16.22 -13.03
C LEU A 101 0.68 17.63 -13.45
N SER A 102 -0.33 17.75 -14.30
CA SER A 102 -0.90 19.01 -14.76
C SER A 102 -1.36 19.93 -13.62
N ASN A 103 -1.03 21.21 -13.69
CA ASN A 103 -1.52 22.24 -12.74
C ASN A 103 -3.04 22.48 -12.83
N LYS A 104 -3.69 22.00 -13.89
CA LYS A 104 -5.15 22.09 -14.07
C LYS A 104 -5.89 20.94 -13.36
N THR A 105 -5.19 19.86 -13.04
CA THR A 105 -5.78 18.69 -12.37
C THR A 105 -5.78 18.91 -10.87
N THR A 106 -6.97 18.95 -10.28
CA THR A 106 -7.16 19.23 -8.85
C THR A 106 -7.11 17.93 -8.02
N PRO A 107 -6.88 18.02 -6.70
CA PRO A 107 -6.98 16.87 -5.80
C PRO A 107 -8.33 16.13 -5.89
N ASP A 108 -9.44 16.86 -6.01
CA ASP A 108 -10.78 16.27 -6.13
C ASP A 108 -10.96 15.48 -7.43
N MET A 109 -10.38 15.96 -8.53
CA MET A 109 -10.37 15.22 -9.79
C MET A 109 -9.61 13.90 -9.65
N ILE A 110 -8.45 13.92 -8.99
CA ILE A 110 -7.65 12.70 -8.75
C ILE A 110 -8.40 11.75 -7.82
N SER A 111 -9.04 12.27 -6.76
CA SER A 111 -9.86 11.46 -5.85
C SER A 111 -11.08 10.83 -6.52
N ARG A 112 -11.70 11.51 -7.50
CA ARG A 112 -12.74 10.89 -8.34
C ARG A 112 -12.15 9.74 -9.16
N VAL A 113 -11.06 10.00 -9.88
CA VAL A 113 -10.41 9.04 -10.78
C VAL A 113 -9.79 7.85 -10.04
N SER A 114 -9.39 8.01 -8.77
CA SER A 114 -8.82 6.90 -7.99
C SER A 114 -9.77 5.71 -7.83
N ASN A 115 -11.09 5.92 -7.93
CA ASN A 115 -12.08 4.84 -7.90
C ASN A 115 -12.09 4.00 -9.20
N ALA A 116 -11.35 4.40 -10.24
CA ALA A 116 -11.27 3.67 -11.51
C ALA A 116 -9.92 2.98 -11.71
N MET A 117 -9.13 2.81 -10.64
CA MET A 117 -7.74 2.35 -10.72
C MET A 117 -7.61 0.88 -10.33
N THR A 118 -6.67 0.19 -11.00
CA THR A 118 -6.12 -1.09 -10.54
C THR A 118 -4.66 -0.93 -10.13
N GLY A 119 -4.12 -1.95 -9.45
CA GLY A 119 -2.70 -1.99 -9.06
C GLY A 119 -1.76 -1.82 -10.26
N GLU A 120 -2.08 -2.44 -11.40
CA GLU A 120 -1.30 -2.39 -12.64
C GLU A 120 -1.27 -0.98 -13.25
N ILE A 121 -2.40 -0.26 -13.24
CA ILE A 121 -2.47 1.11 -13.74
C ILE A 121 -1.60 2.04 -12.88
N VAL A 122 -1.75 1.95 -11.55
CA VAL A 122 -0.98 2.74 -10.59
C VAL A 122 0.52 2.41 -10.70
N ALA A 123 0.87 1.13 -10.83
CA ALA A 123 2.24 0.70 -11.03
C ALA A 123 2.81 1.20 -12.37
N GLY A 124 2.02 1.12 -13.44
CA GLY A 124 2.38 1.57 -14.78
C GLY A 124 2.77 3.05 -14.79
N VAL A 125 1.91 3.92 -14.25
CA VAL A 125 2.18 5.36 -14.21
C VAL A 125 3.36 5.71 -13.30
N THR A 126 3.49 5.02 -12.16
CA THR A 126 4.59 5.20 -11.21
C THR A 126 5.94 4.89 -11.85
N LYS A 127 6.03 3.85 -12.68
CA LYS A 127 7.27 3.46 -13.39
C LYS A 127 7.74 4.50 -14.41
N LEU A 128 6.87 5.42 -14.83
CA LEU A 128 7.21 6.50 -15.76
C LEU A 128 7.58 7.82 -15.07
N MET A 129 7.37 7.92 -13.76
CA MET A 129 7.61 9.14 -13.01
C MET A 129 9.06 9.23 -12.52
N SER A 130 9.63 10.42 -12.62
CA SER A 130 10.88 10.77 -11.92
C SER A 130 10.64 10.93 -10.41
N ASN A 131 11.71 11.03 -9.62
CA ASN A 131 11.59 11.29 -8.19
C ASN A 131 10.82 12.58 -7.89
N LEU A 132 11.03 13.64 -8.69
CA LEU A 132 10.31 14.90 -8.51
C LEU A 132 8.84 14.76 -8.89
N ASP A 133 8.53 14.03 -9.96
CA ASP A 133 7.15 13.76 -10.37
C ASP A 133 6.40 13.03 -9.25
N LEU A 134 7.02 12.01 -8.63
CA LEU A 134 6.43 11.26 -7.51
C LEU A 134 6.16 12.16 -6.30
N ILE A 135 7.08 13.06 -5.96
CA ILE A 135 6.91 14.03 -4.86
C ILE A 135 5.76 15.01 -5.19
N VAL A 136 5.71 15.52 -6.42
CA VAL A 136 4.69 16.49 -6.84
C VAL A 136 3.31 15.84 -6.91
N ALA A 137 3.20 14.65 -7.50
CA ALA A 137 1.97 13.87 -7.55
C ALA A 137 1.49 13.49 -6.14
N GLY A 138 2.38 12.93 -5.31
CA GLY A 138 2.08 12.60 -3.92
C GLY A 138 1.66 13.82 -3.08
N ARG A 139 2.21 15.00 -3.37
CA ARG A 139 1.77 16.26 -2.75
C ARG A 139 0.38 16.71 -3.19
N LYS A 140 -0.10 16.37 -4.38
CA LYS A 140 -1.47 16.72 -4.81
C LYS A 140 -2.51 15.78 -4.23
N ILE A 141 -2.17 14.51 -4.08
CA ILE A 141 -3.06 13.48 -3.56
C ILE A 141 -3.22 13.67 -2.05
N ARG A 142 -4.46 13.84 -1.60
CA ARG A 142 -4.80 14.02 -0.18
C ARG A 142 -5.74 12.91 0.24
N VAL A 143 -5.29 12.12 1.20
CA VAL A 143 -6.05 11.02 1.79
C VAL A 143 -6.19 11.34 3.27
N GLN A 144 -7.43 11.44 3.73
CA GLN A 144 -7.76 11.68 5.13
C GLN A 144 -8.52 10.49 5.66
N THR A 145 -8.17 10.03 6.86
CA THR A 145 -8.83 8.93 7.55
C THR A 145 -9.08 9.33 9.01
N HIS A 146 -10.06 8.70 9.64
CA HIS A 146 -10.43 8.99 11.03
C HIS A 146 -10.58 7.68 11.82
N CYS A 147 -9.94 7.63 12.99
CA CYS A 147 -10.18 6.65 14.04
C CYS A 147 -10.58 7.42 15.30
N ASN A 148 -9.74 7.48 16.35
CA ASN A 148 -9.97 8.40 17.47
C ASN A 148 -9.53 9.84 17.15
N ASN A 149 -8.59 9.98 16.21
CA ASN A 149 -8.14 11.27 15.67
C ASN A 149 -8.08 11.22 14.13
N THR A 150 -7.86 12.38 13.50
CA THR A 150 -7.86 12.50 12.04
C THR A 150 -6.43 12.55 11.51
N MET A 151 -6.11 11.64 10.59
CA MET A 151 -4.81 11.57 9.90
C MET A 151 -4.89 12.19 8.50
N GLY A 152 -3.74 12.71 8.02
CA GLY A 152 -3.60 13.17 6.63
C GLY A 152 -4.01 14.63 6.35
N LEU A 153 -4.28 15.42 7.39
CA LEU A 153 -4.61 16.85 7.23
C LEU A 153 -3.40 17.67 6.75
N PRO A 154 -3.61 18.71 5.91
CA PRO A 154 -2.52 19.59 5.50
C PRO A 154 -1.82 20.25 6.68
N GLY A 155 -0.48 20.28 6.64
CA GLY A 155 0.34 20.90 7.69
C GLY A 155 0.60 19.99 8.90
N THR A 156 0.13 18.74 8.88
CA THR A 156 0.40 17.74 9.93
C THR A 156 1.40 16.69 9.45
N ILE A 157 2.18 16.15 10.39
CA ILE A 157 2.98 14.93 10.22
C ILE A 157 2.77 14.06 11.45
N ALA A 158 2.30 12.83 11.23
CA ALA A 158 1.99 11.91 12.31
C ALA A 158 3.11 10.88 12.49
N SER A 159 3.23 10.36 13.71
CA SER A 159 4.25 9.39 14.10
C SER A 159 3.63 8.22 14.85
N ARG A 160 4.05 7.02 14.47
CA ARG A 160 3.77 5.81 15.24
C ARG A 160 4.78 5.67 16.37
N ASN A 161 4.28 5.48 17.59
CA ASN A 161 5.09 5.09 18.72
C ASN A 161 5.10 3.55 18.80
N GLN A 162 6.24 2.91 18.46
CA GLN A 162 6.41 1.44 18.49
C GLN A 162 7.38 1.01 19.60
N PRO A 163 6.88 0.80 20.83
CA PRO A 163 7.67 0.43 22.00
C PRO A 163 7.89 -1.10 22.07
N ASN A 164 8.70 -1.67 21.17
CA ASN A 164 8.99 -3.11 21.21
C ASN A 164 10.01 -3.44 22.31
N HIS A 165 9.85 -4.59 22.97
CA HIS A 165 10.82 -5.10 23.95
C HIS A 165 11.18 -6.56 23.62
N PRO A 166 12.45 -7.01 23.72
CA PRO A 166 12.87 -8.37 23.32
C PRO A 166 12.11 -9.53 24.00
N THR A 167 11.46 -9.25 25.12
CA THR A 167 10.71 -10.21 25.95
C THR A 167 9.31 -9.71 26.30
N ASP A 168 8.82 -8.69 25.61
CA ASP A 168 7.54 -8.02 25.91
C ASP A 168 7.39 -7.61 27.39
N SER A 169 8.47 -7.10 27.99
CA SER A 169 8.43 -6.61 29.37
C SER A 169 7.53 -5.39 29.46
N VAL A 170 6.42 -5.52 30.20
CA VAL A 170 5.42 -4.46 30.35
C VAL A 170 6.03 -3.15 30.84
N ASP A 171 6.96 -3.20 31.80
CA ASP A 171 7.59 -1.99 32.33
C ASP A 171 8.58 -1.35 31.32
N GLY A 172 9.30 -2.17 30.55
CA GLY A 172 10.18 -1.68 29.49
C GLY A 172 9.41 -1.02 28.35
N ILE A 173 8.31 -1.66 27.93
CA ILE A 173 7.38 -1.11 26.93
C ILE A 173 6.77 0.19 27.46
N ARG A 174 6.26 0.21 28.69
CA ARG A 174 5.66 1.41 29.29
C ARG A 174 6.65 2.58 29.37
N ALA A 175 7.90 2.32 29.75
CA ALA A 175 8.94 3.35 29.80
C ALA A 175 9.16 4.00 28.43
N THR A 176 9.26 3.19 27.37
CA THR A 176 9.46 3.67 25.99
C THR A 176 8.22 4.36 25.40
N ILE A 177 7.00 3.96 25.81
CA ILE A 177 5.78 4.71 25.51
C ILE A 177 5.88 6.14 26.04
N TYR A 178 6.21 6.30 27.32
CA TYR A 178 6.31 7.63 27.94
C TYR A 178 7.41 8.49 27.32
N GLU A 179 8.56 7.89 27.00
CA GLU A 179 9.61 8.59 26.26
C GLU A 179 9.09 9.08 24.90
N GLY A 180 8.49 8.21 24.08
CA GLY A 180 7.97 8.60 22.77
C GLY A 180 6.89 9.68 22.84
N LEU A 181 5.98 9.59 23.81
CA LEU A 181 4.95 10.61 24.05
C LEU A 181 5.57 11.97 24.40
N SER A 182 6.67 12.01 25.16
CA SER A 182 7.36 13.25 25.51
C SER A 182 7.95 14.00 24.30
N PHE A 183 8.20 13.28 23.19
CA PHE A 183 8.62 13.84 21.90
C PHE A 183 7.46 14.07 20.91
N GLY A 184 6.22 13.88 21.35
CA GLY A 184 5.03 14.00 20.49
C GLY A 184 4.83 12.82 19.53
N SER A 185 5.44 11.66 19.80
CA SER A 185 5.21 10.43 19.02
C SER A 185 4.03 9.64 19.59
N GLY A 186 3.21 9.08 18.69
CA GLY A 186 2.09 8.20 19.05
C GLY A 186 0.73 8.74 18.65
N ASP A 187 0.65 9.89 17.97
CA ASP A 187 -0.59 10.41 17.41
C ASP A 187 -1.13 9.53 16.26
N SER A 188 -0.26 8.85 15.50
CA SER A 188 -0.72 7.87 14.51
C SER A 188 -1.25 6.60 15.16
N VAL A 189 -0.51 6.03 16.11
CA VAL A 189 -0.87 4.83 16.88
C VAL A 189 0.21 4.58 17.93
N ILE A 190 -0.19 4.11 19.12
CA ILE A 190 0.72 3.46 20.08
C ILE A 190 0.63 1.95 19.80
N GLY A 191 1.61 1.42 19.06
CA GLY A 191 1.51 0.09 18.47
C GLY A 191 2.66 -0.83 18.83
N ILE A 192 2.42 -2.01 19.39
CA ILE A 192 3.49 -2.97 19.77
C ILE A 192 3.55 -4.12 18.77
N ASN A 193 4.75 -4.49 18.29
CA ASN A 193 4.96 -5.77 17.62
C ASN A 193 5.41 -6.81 18.68
N PRO A 194 4.55 -7.76 19.07
CA PRO A 194 4.83 -8.65 20.19
C PRO A 194 5.85 -9.73 19.82
N ALA A 195 6.68 -10.11 20.78
CA ALA A 195 7.50 -11.32 20.70
C ALA A 195 6.67 -12.60 20.96
N ASP A 196 5.61 -12.52 21.77
CA ASP A 196 4.63 -13.59 22.01
C ASP A 196 3.24 -13.21 21.49
N ASP A 197 2.81 -13.87 20.41
CA ASP A 197 1.51 -13.70 19.75
C ASP A 197 0.41 -14.61 20.37
N SER A 198 0.52 -14.95 21.65
CA SER A 198 -0.56 -15.61 22.37
C SER A 198 -1.65 -14.60 22.74
N VAL A 199 -2.92 -15.04 22.72
CA VAL A 199 -4.07 -14.21 23.12
C VAL A 199 -3.88 -13.58 24.50
N GLY A 200 -3.26 -14.30 25.45
CA GLY A 200 -2.99 -13.78 26.79
C GLY A 200 -1.94 -12.65 26.79
N SER A 201 -0.84 -12.81 26.05
CA SER A 201 0.18 -11.78 25.92
C SER A 201 -0.36 -10.54 25.22
N VAL A 202 -1.02 -10.73 24.08
CA VAL A 202 -1.61 -9.65 23.28
C VAL A 202 -2.67 -8.88 24.08
N SER A 203 -3.58 -9.56 24.78
CA SER A 203 -4.60 -8.92 25.62
C SER A 203 -3.97 -8.04 26.70
N ARG A 204 -2.93 -8.53 27.39
CA ARG A 204 -2.22 -7.77 28.42
C ARG A 204 -1.56 -6.50 27.87
N LEU A 205 -1.01 -6.56 26.66
CA LEU A 205 -0.39 -5.40 26.00
C LEU A 205 -1.44 -4.38 25.53
N LEU A 206 -2.58 -4.87 25.01
CA LEU A 206 -3.73 -4.05 24.65
C LEU A 206 -4.31 -3.32 25.87
N GLU A 207 -4.56 -4.03 26.97
CA GLU A 207 -5.02 -3.46 28.24
C GLU A 207 -4.05 -2.40 28.77
N MET A 208 -2.75 -2.71 28.84
CA MET A 208 -1.76 -1.77 29.35
C MET A 208 -1.65 -0.49 28.50
N THR A 209 -1.70 -0.61 27.17
CA THR A 209 -1.67 0.57 26.30
C THR A 209 -2.95 1.40 26.42
N LYS A 210 -4.11 0.74 26.54
CA LYS A 210 -5.38 1.41 26.77
C LYS A 210 -5.42 2.13 28.12
N ASP A 211 -4.92 1.52 29.19
CA ASP A 211 -4.83 2.14 30.51
C ASP A 211 -3.99 3.43 30.48
N ILE A 212 -2.89 3.45 29.73
CA ILE A 212 -2.07 4.66 29.55
C ILE A 212 -2.85 5.74 28.80
N ILE A 213 -3.50 5.37 27.68
CA ILE A 213 -4.29 6.29 26.86
C ILE A 213 -5.41 6.92 27.69
N ASP A 214 -6.16 6.11 28.44
CA ASP A 214 -7.31 6.58 29.22
C ASP A 214 -6.87 7.42 30.42
N ARG A 215 -5.82 7.01 31.12
CA ARG A 215 -5.30 7.74 32.27
C ARG A 215 -4.82 9.15 31.94
N TRP A 216 -4.24 9.33 30.75
CA TRP A 216 -3.67 10.59 30.29
C TRP A 216 -4.54 11.29 29.23
N GLU A 217 -5.73 10.77 28.97
CA GLU A 217 -6.69 11.29 27.98
C GLU A 217 -6.04 11.57 26.61
N ILE A 218 -5.18 10.64 26.16
CA ILE A 218 -4.37 10.82 24.95
C ILE A 218 -5.27 10.62 23.71
N PRO A 219 -5.36 11.59 22.78
CA PRO A 219 -6.21 11.48 21.59
C PRO A 219 -5.53 10.60 20.52
N THR A 220 -5.47 9.30 20.77
CA THR A 220 -4.85 8.30 19.88
C THR A 220 -5.54 6.93 20.00
N GLN A 221 -5.01 5.94 19.29
CA GLN A 221 -5.45 4.55 19.23
C GLN A 221 -4.29 3.63 19.63
N ASN A 222 -4.62 2.51 20.26
CA ASN A 222 -3.68 1.42 20.49
C ASN A 222 -3.83 0.32 19.43
N CYS A 223 -2.76 -0.45 19.24
CA CYS A 223 -2.74 -1.63 18.38
C CYS A 223 -1.66 -2.60 18.87
N VAL A 224 -1.89 -3.90 18.77
CA VAL A 224 -0.83 -4.90 18.92
C VAL A 224 -0.75 -5.68 17.61
N LEU A 225 0.39 -5.60 16.93
CA LEU A 225 0.62 -6.04 15.54
C LEU A 225 0.84 -7.57 15.47
N ALA A 226 -0.07 -8.30 16.09
CA ALA A 226 -0.21 -9.75 16.10
C ALA A 226 -0.84 -10.27 14.79
N HIS A 227 -1.00 -11.59 14.64
CA HIS A 227 -1.88 -12.10 13.60
C HIS A 227 -3.33 -11.62 13.82
N VAL A 228 -4.07 -11.30 12.74
CA VAL A 228 -5.43 -10.76 12.80
C VAL A 228 -6.37 -11.64 13.63
N THR A 229 -6.26 -12.97 13.50
CA THR A 229 -7.10 -13.91 14.24
C THR A 229 -6.85 -13.84 15.75
N THR A 230 -5.59 -13.67 16.18
CA THR A 230 -5.25 -13.47 17.59
C THR A 230 -5.88 -12.18 18.10
N GLN A 231 -5.80 -11.09 17.34
CA GLN A 231 -6.39 -9.81 17.73
C GLN A 231 -7.91 -9.90 17.83
N MET A 232 -8.58 -10.55 16.87
CA MET A 232 -10.03 -10.80 16.91
C MET A 232 -10.42 -11.65 18.13
N ASP A 233 -9.63 -12.66 18.49
CA ASP A 233 -9.86 -13.45 19.70
C ASP A 233 -9.67 -12.64 20.99
N CYS A 234 -8.72 -11.70 21.02
CA CYS A 234 -8.58 -10.75 22.11
C CYS A 234 -9.82 -9.84 22.23
N LEU A 235 -10.29 -9.28 21.10
CA LEU A 235 -11.51 -8.46 21.07
C LEU A 235 -12.75 -9.24 21.54
N ARG A 236 -12.94 -10.48 21.09
CA ARG A 236 -14.05 -11.35 21.52
C ARG A 236 -14.02 -11.63 23.02
N LYS A 237 -12.84 -11.58 23.64
CA LYS A 237 -12.64 -11.71 25.09
C LYS A 237 -12.69 -10.37 25.85
N GLY A 238 -12.92 -9.26 25.15
CA GLY A 238 -13.10 -7.93 25.73
C GLY A 238 -11.83 -7.09 25.84
N ALA A 239 -10.70 -7.50 25.25
CA ALA A 239 -9.49 -6.69 25.23
C ALA A 239 -9.71 -5.42 24.38
N PRO A 240 -9.25 -4.24 24.82
CA PRO A 240 -9.48 -2.98 24.11
C PRO A 240 -8.47 -2.79 22.97
N SER A 241 -8.95 -2.70 21.72
CA SER A 241 -8.12 -2.34 20.56
C SER A 241 -8.72 -1.17 19.79
N GLY A 242 -7.87 -0.21 19.40
CA GLY A 242 -8.28 0.92 18.56
C GLY A 242 -8.17 0.60 17.06
N LEU A 243 -7.10 -0.12 16.67
CA LEU A 243 -6.89 -0.60 15.30
C LEU A 243 -6.70 -2.12 15.30
N ILE A 244 -6.98 -2.74 14.16
CA ILE A 244 -6.65 -4.14 13.89
C ILE A 244 -5.61 -4.18 12.78
N PHE A 245 -4.49 -4.85 13.05
CA PHE A 245 -3.37 -4.95 12.13
C PHE A 245 -3.40 -6.27 11.37
N GLN A 246 -2.92 -6.26 10.14
CA GLN A 246 -2.52 -7.48 9.45
C GLN A 246 -1.43 -7.17 8.41
N SER A 247 -0.44 -8.06 8.31
CA SER A 247 0.47 -8.05 7.16
C SER A 247 -0.26 -8.59 5.93
N LEU A 248 -0.29 -7.81 4.85
CA LEU A 248 -0.95 -8.16 3.58
C LEU A 248 0.08 -8.46 2.47
N ALA A 249 -0.36 -9.14 1.42
CA ALA A 249 0.41 -9.38 0.21
C ALA A 249 -0.44 -9.17 -1.05
N GLY A 250 0.21 -8.86 -2.17
CA GLY A 250 -0.46 -8.56 -3.45
C GLY A 250 -0.91 -9.76 -4.28
N SER A 251 -1.08 -10.94 -3.66
CA SER A 251 -1.62 -12.14 -4.33
C SER A 251 -2.22 -13.09 -3.28
N GLN A 252 -3.27 -13.82 -3.66
CA GLN A 252 -3.92 -14.84 -2.87
C GLN A 252 -2.92 -15.86 -2.33
N LYS A 253 -2.04 -16.39 -3.19
CA LYS A 253 -1.05 -17.40 -2.78
C LYS A 253 -0.14 -16.91 -1.65
N ALA A 254 0.22 -15.62 -1.65
CA ALA A 254 1.03 -15.04 -0.59
C ALA A 254 0.19 -14.75 0.67
N MET A 255 -1.05 -14.30 0.51
CA MET A 255 -2.01 -14.14 1.61
C MET A 255 -2.26 -15.47 2.34
N GLU A 256 -2.46 -16.57 1.60
CA GLU A 256 -2.59 -17.93 2.15
C GLU A 256 -1.36 -18.36 2.96
N SER A 257 -0.16 -17.96 2.54
CA SER A 257 1.08 -18.24 3.29
C SER A 257 1.16 -17.49 4.62
N PHE A 258 0.43 -16.38 4.75
CA PHE A 258 0.24 -15.67 6.00
C PHE A 258 -0.98 -16.17 6.79
N GLY A 259 -1.77 -17.11 6.25
CA GLY A 259 -2.97 -17.61 6.93
C GLY A 259 -4.16 -16.67 6.87
N ILE A 260 -4.23 -15.81 5.86
CA ILE A 260 -5.27 -14.78 5.70
C ILE A 260 -5.95 -14.82 4.34
N SER A 261 -7.15 -14.24 4.26
CA SER A 261 -7.93 -14.08 3.04
C SER A 261 -8.68 -12.75 3.04
N VAL A 262 -9.22 -12.34 1.90
CA VAL A 262 -10.11 -11.16 1.80
C VAL A 262 -11.30 -11.29 2.76
N GLY A 263 -11.97 -12.45 2.79
CA GLY A 263 -13.11 -12.66 3.69
C GLY A 263 -12.75 -12.58 5.18
N LEU A 264 -11.51 -12.91 5.56
CA LEU A 264 -11.04 -12.70 6.93
C LEU A 264 -10.79 -11.22 7.24
N MET A 265 -10.35 -10.43 6.25
CA MET A 265 -10.21 -8.98 6.42
C MET A 265 -11.57 -8.28 6.53
N ASP A 266 -12.61 -8.81 5.87
CA ASP A 266 -13.98 -8.31 6.01
C ASP A 266 -14.60 -8.62 7.38
N GLU A 267 -14.19 -9.71 8.03
CA GLU A 267 -14.66 -10.09 9.37
C GLU A 267 -14.00 -9.23 10.48
N ALA A 268 -12.75 -8.82 10.27
CA ALA A 268 -11.91 -8.13 11.24
C ALA A 268 -12.25 -6.64 11.41
#